data_AF-A0A1Q6ULQ4-F1
#
_entry.id   AF-A0A1Q6ULQ4-F1
#
_cell.length_a   1.000
_cell.length_b   1.000
_cell.length_c   1.000
_cell.angle_alpha   90.00
_cell.angle_beta   90.00
_cell.angle_gamma   90.00
#
_symmetry.space_group_name_H-M   'P 1'
#
loop_
_entity.id
_entity.type
_entity.pdbx_description
1 polymer ?
#
loop_
_entity_poly.entity_id
_entity_poly.type
_entity_poly.pdbx_seq_one_letter_code
_entity_poly.pdbx_strand_id
1 'polypeptide(L)'
;MKADICFFFRLASFAAAVFVSSKFAFAIPDSPLSGEYDLTGSESVGNTWGGTYQIDESGVLNISGGGILTVTYGQNNWTTLTNNGVINIGAKDSAGTLIVDSPNSFTPWWAAVVGGSGTVNIGEMGSLTFTGYIPSYWGVSVHIGNMDLAGSVSVIPSAGVDSYFRVDNLTVRENGSFDSGAMHLSAQNGVWDIYGGGISAPKLRVASGEMTVNLRGENLLENLRVVSIDSNTGTTVKMNVFADNIIQNLEVNANSVMEFSISRGSRLMIKNFSTKDNNNVYQAENIEAVFHDYSNGSFFIANSDYWIEDNRLYIPAADTYVTLTAYDGEGGLLSGEWSFEWNAQLNLNELVLTVPEPAAFAAALGAFTLAFALRGRAGR
;
A
#
# COMPACT_ATOMS: atom_id res chain seq x y z
N MET A 1 16.42 3.66 27.28
CA MET A 1 15.11 3.17 27.73
C MET A 1 14.27 4.38 28.14
N LYS A 2 13.59 4.98 27.16
CA LYS A 2 12.55 6.00 27.35
C LYS A 2 11.34 5.44 26.63
N ALA A 3 10.32 5.06 27.40
CA ALA A 3 9.06 4.59 26.86
C ALA A 3 8.27 5.83 26.44
N ASP A 4 8.00 5.97 25.15
CA ASP A 4 7.10 7.00 24.63
C ASP A 4 5.66 6.63 24.98
N ILE A 5 5.15 7.34 25.99
CA ILE A 5 3.82 7.21 26.59
C ILE A 5 2.69 7.73 25.67
N CYS A 6 3.03 8.22 24.48
CA CYS A 6 2.07 8.84 23.55
C CYS A 6 1.30 7.85 22.66
N PHE A 7 1.66 6.56 22.63
CA PHE A 7 1.04 5.58 21.73
C PHE A 7 -0.17 4.83 22.32
N PHE A 8 -0.47 5.00 23.62
CA PHE A 8 -1.50 4.21 24.32
C PHE A 8 -2.89 4.86 24.43
N PHE A 9 -3.11 6.04 23.87
CA PHE A 9 -4.42 6.72 23.93
C PHE A 9 -4.92 7.12 22.54
N ARG A 10 -5.29 6.14 21.71
CA ARG A 10 -6.20 6.36 20.56
C ARG A 10 -7.28 5.27 20.38
N LEU A 11 -7.58 4.48 21.41
CA LEU A 11 -8.87 3.77 21.49
C LEU A 11 -9.84 4.58 22.35
N ALA A 12 -10.28 5.73 21.85
CA ALA A 12 -11.55 6.31 22.30
C ALA A 12 -12.62 5.86 21.30
N SER A 13 -13.20 4.70 21.57
CA SER A 13 -14.45 4.29 20.92
C SER A 13 -15.51 5.34 21.26
N PHE A 14 -15.77 6.24 20.31
CA PHE A 14 -16.98 7.06 20.32
C PHE A 14 -18.00 6.40 19.39
N ALA A 15 -18.63 5.34 19.89
CA ALA A 15 -19.96 4.99 19.43
C ALA A 15 -20.93 6.07 19.97
N ALA A 16 -20.98 7.22 19.30
CA ALA A 16 -22.00 8.21 19.56
C ALA A 16 -23.31 7.72 18.92
N ALA A 17 -24.14 7.02 19.70
CA ALA A 17 -25.51 6.73 19.34
C ALA A 17 -26.30 8.06 19.27
N VAL A 18 -26.32 8.69 18.09
CA VAL A 18 -27.21 9.81 17.82
C VAL A 18 -28.57 9.23 17.44
N PHE A 19 -29.53 9.30 18.35
CA PHE A 19 -30.93 8.99 18.05
C PHE A 19 -31.51 10.09 17.15
N VAL A 20 -31.51 9.86 15.84
CA VAL A 20 -32.27 10.67 14.88
C VAL A 20 -33.69 10.11 14.77
N SER A 21 -34.66 11.03 14.76
CA SER A 21 -36.09 10.79 14.54
C SER A 21 -36.36 9.73 13.47
N SER A 22 -37.12 8.70 13.82
CA SER A 22 -37.53 7.60 12.94
C SER A 22 -38.30 8.12 11.71
N LYS A 23 -37.59 8.37 10.62
CA LYS A 23 -38.17 8.24 9.28
C LYS A 23 -38.53 6.77 9.12
N PHE A 24 -39.66 6.47 8.46
CA PHE A 24 -40.07 5.10 8.16
C PHE A 24 -38.89 4.34 7.56
N ALA A 25 -38.33 3.38 8.30
CA ALA A 25 -37.34 2.46 7.76
C ALA A 25 -38.09 1.52 6.82
N PHE A 26 -37.95 1.75 5.52
CA PHE A 26 -38.30 0.73 4.54
C PHE A 26 -37.23 -0.35 4.63
N ALA A 27 -37.63 -1.61 4.58
CA ALA A 27 -36.69 -2.73 4.48
C ALA A 27 -35.73 -2.49 3.30
N ILE A 28 -34.48 -2.93 3.45
CA ILE A 28 -33.51 -2.85 2.37
C ILE A 28 -34.08 -3.54 1.11
N PRO A 29 -33.95 -2.96 -0.11
CA PRO A 29 -34.53 -3.54 -1.31
C PRO A 29 -33.99 -4.93 -1.60
N ASP A 30 -34.80 -5.74 -2.29
CA ASP A 30 -34.40 -7.07 -2.74
C ASP A 30 -33.15 -7.00 -3.63
N SER A 31 -32.31 -8.03 -3.52
CA SER A 31 -31.12 -8.17 -4.36
C SER A 31 -31.52 -8.56 -5.80
N PRO A 32 -30.93 -7.96 -6.85
CA PRO A 32 -29.89 -6.94 -6.77
C PRO A 32 -30.44 -5.50 -6.57
N LEU A 33 -29.74 -4.72 -5.75
CA LEU A 33 -29.96 -3.27 -5.67
C LEU A 33 -29.45 -2.60 -6.96
N SER A 34 -30.38 -2.14 -7.78
CA SER A 34 -30.12 -1.55 -9.10
C SER A 34 -30.49 -0.06 -9.20
N GLY A 35 -30.93 0.54 -8.10
CA GLY A 35 -31.19 1.98 -7.96
C GLY A 35 -30.58 2.56 -6.68
N GLU A 36 -30.95 3.78 -6.35
CA GLU A 36 -30.51 4.45 -5.11
C GLU A 36 -31.39 4.07 -3.91
N TYR A 37 -30.76 3.81 -2.77
CA TYR A 37 -31.45 3.53 -1.52
C TYR A 37 -30.72 4.16 -0.32
N ASP A 38 -31.49 4.90 0.49
CA ASP A 38 -31.02 5.56 1.71
C ASP A 38 -31.35 4.73 2.96
N LEU A 39 -30.35 4.06 3.50
CA LEU A 39 -30.43 3.40 4.79
C LEU A 39 -30.17 4.39 5.92
N THR A 40 -31.24 4.71 6.67
CA THR A 40 -31.19 5.59 7.86
C THR A 40 -31.50 4.87 9.18
N GLY A 41 -31.93 3.61 9.11
CA GLY A 41 -32.16 2.72 10.25
C GLY A 41 -31.15 1.58 10.31
N SER A 42 -31.50 0.48 10.97
CA SER A 42 -30.67 -0.72 11.04
C SER A 42 -31.27 -1.84 10.21
N GLU A 43 -30.48 -2.40 9.30
CA GLU A 43 -30.87 -3.50 8.41
C GLU A 43 -29.79 -4.57 8.37
N SER A 44 -30.16 -5.78 7.93
CA SER A 44 -29.21 -6.87 7.76
C SER A 44 -29.40 -7.61 6.44
N VAL A 45 -28.30 -8.00 5.81
CA VAL A 45 -28.28 -8.83 4.60
C VAL A 45 -27.36 -10.04 4.79
N GLY A 46 -27.52 -11.03 3.92
CA GLY A 46 -26.85 -12.32 4.07
C GLY A 46 -27.44 -13.14 5.22
N ASN A 47 -26.90 -14.34 5.42
CA ASN A 47 -27.16 -15.18 6.59
C ASN A 47 -26.09 -16.28 6.68
N THR A 48 -26.09 -17.02 7.79
CA THR A 48 -25.10 -18.08 8.06
C THR A 48 -25.20 -19.31 7.16
N TRP A 49 -26.32 -19.50 6.47
CA TRP A 49 -26.60 -20.62 5.55
C TRP A 49 -26.33 -20.26 4.09
N GLY A 50 -26.04 -19.00 3.81
CA GLY A 50 -25.70 -18.46 2.51
C GLY A 50 -26.78 -17.55 1.91
N GLY A 51 -26.34 -16.76 0.95
CA GLY A 51 -27.16 -15.78 0.23
C GLY A 51 -26.28 -14.61 -0.16
N THR A 52 -26.35 -14.18 -1.42
CA THR A 52 -25.60 -13.03 -1.91
C THR A 52 -26.53 -11.83 -1.97
N TYR A 53 -26.12 -10.73 -1.34
CA TYR A 53 -26.69 -9.43 -1.61
C TYR A 53 -25.82 -8.73 -2.66
N GLN A 54 -26.43 -8.33 -3.76
CA GLN A 54 -25.75 -7.71 -4.89
C GLN A 54 -26.15 -6.25 -4.99
N ILE A 55 -25.16 -5.37 -5.13
CA ILE A 55 -25.32 -4.00 -5.58
C ILE A 55 -24.80 -3.96 -7.00
N ASP A 56 -25.69 -3.78 -7.96
CA ASP A 56 -25.37 -3.75 -9.38
C ASP A 56 -24.64 -2.45 -9.77
N GLU A 57 -24.13 -2.39 -10.99
CA GLU A 57 -23.36 -1.24 -11.50
C GLU A 57 -24.11 0.10 -11.39
N SER A 58 -25.44 0.10 -11.50
CA SER A 58 -26.29 1.28 -11.32
C SER A 58 -26.80 1.49 -9.88
N GLY A 59 -26.53 0.53 -8.99
CA GLY A 59 -26.96 0.56 -7.60
C GLY A 59 -26.16 1.55 -6.76
N VAL A 60 -26.86 2.30 -5.91
CA VAL A 60 -26.26 3.22 -4.94
C VAL A 60 -26.86 2.96 -3.57
N LEU A 61 -26.03 2.53 -2.62
CA LEU A 61 -26.43 2.35 -1.23
C LEU A 61 -25.84 3.48 -0.38
N ASN A 62 -26.70 4.31 0.20
CA ASN A 62 -26.29 5.36 1.13
C ASN A 62 -26.61 4.94 2.57
N ILE A 63 -25.60 4.73 3.40
CA ILE A 63 -25.76 4.44 4.82
C ILE A 63 -25.47 5.74 5.59
N SER A 64 -26.50 6.38 6.13
CA SER A 64 -26.38 7.73 6.71
C SER A 64 -27.35 7.96 7.86
N GLY A 65 -27.27 9.09 8.55
CA GLY A 65 -28.20 9.48 9.62
C GLY A 65 -28.14 8.58 10.86
N GLY A 66 -27.03 7.87 11.07
CA GLY A 66 -26.90 6.82 12.08
C GLY A 66 -27.30 5.43 11.57
N GLY A 67 -27.55 5.27 10.27
CA GLY A 67 -27.89 3.99 9.65
C GLY A 67 -26.79 2.94 9.82
N ILE A 68 -27.21 1.68 9.95
CA ILE A 68 -26.33 0.52 10.14
C ILE A 68 -26.77 -0.59 9.20
N LEU A 69 -25.87 -1.03 8.32
CA LEU A 69 -26.04 -2.28 7.58
C LEU A 69 -25.14 -3.34 8.19
N THR A 70 -25.72 -4.49 8.55
CA THR A 70 -24.96 -5.68 8.95
C THR A 70 -25.01 -6.73 7.84
N VAL A 71 -23.85 -7.13 7.35
CA VAL A 71 -23.67 -8.25 6.41
C VAL A 71 -23.24 -9.47 7.20
N THR A 72 -24.12 -10.45 7.32
CA THR A 72 -23.86 -11.68 8.08
C THR A 72 -23.53 -12.83 7.15
N TYR A 73 -22.45 -13.55 7.41
CA TYR A 73 -22.08 -14.76 6.69
C TYR A 73 -21.76 -15.93 7.64
N GLY A 74 -21.72 -17.14 7.09
CA GLY A 74 -21.33 -18.37 7.81
C GLY A 74 -20.64 -19.39 6.90
N GLN A 75 -20.24 -18.96 5.70
CA GLN A 75 -19.55 -19.72 4.68
C GLN A 75 -18.90 -18.75 3.67
N ASN A 76 -17.93 -19.21 2.87
CA ASN A 76 -17.34 -18.45 1.76
C ASN A 76 -17.11 -19.32 0.50
N ASN A 77 -18.08 -20.18 0.19
CA ASN A 77 -18.18 -20.89 -1.10
C ASN A 77 -18.51 -19.90 -2.24
N TRP A 78 -19.21 -18.81 -1.91
CA TRP A 78 -19.53 -17.68 -2.77
C TRP A 78 -19.54 -16.38 -1.94
N THR A 79 -19.47 -15.25 -2.63
CA THR A 79 -19.50 -13.93 -2.03
C THR A 79 -20.84 -13.63 -1.36
N THR A 80 -20.82 -13.07 -0.14
CA THR A 80 -22.03 -12.69 0.60
C THR A 80 -22.50 -11.28 0.23
N LEU A 81 -21.58 -10.33 0.07
CA LEU A 81 -21.87 -9.00 -0.49
C LEU A 81 -21.05 -8.77 -1.75
N THR A 82 -21.74 -8.64 -2.89
CA THR A 82 -21.11 -8.22 -4.14
C THR A 82 -21.41 -6.76 -4.41
N ASN A 83 -20.38 -5.92 -4.54
CA ASN A 83 -20.54 -4.50 -4.88
C ASN A 83 -19.92 -4.19 -6.24
N ASN A 84 -20.77 -3.93 -7.23
CA ASN A 84 -20.37 -3.41 -8.55
C ASN A 84 -20.79 -1.94 -8.75
N GLY A 85 -21.65 -1.40 -7.89
CA GLY A 85 -22.09 0.00 -7.90
C GLY A 85 -21.34 0.85 -6.90
N VAL A 86 -22.08 1.61 -6.07
CA VAL A 86 -21.52 2.53 -5.08
C VAL A 86 -22.13 2.27 -3.69
N ILE A 87 -21.27 2.17 -2.68
CA ILE A 87 -21.67 2.21 -1.27
C ILE A 87 -21.09 3.49 -0.65
N ASN A 88 -21.95 4.34 -0.11
CA ASN A 88 -21.57 5.52 0.67
C ASN A 88 -21.84 5.23 2.15
N ILE A 89 -20.81 5.36 2.99
CA ILE A 89 -20.87 5.06 4.43
C ILE A 89 -20.58 6.35 5.17
N GLY A 90 -21.63 6.96 5.71
CA GLY A 90 -21.55 8.24 6.41
C GLY A 90 -21.12 9.40 5.51
N ALA A 91 -21.08 10.57 6.12
CA ALA A 91 -20.61 11.83 5.54
C ALA A 91 -19.88 12.63 6.63
N LYS A 92 -19.55 13.88 6.35
CA LYS A 92 -18.87 14.77 7.31
C LYS A 92 -19.68 15.02 8.59
N ASP A 93 -21.00 15.09 8.45
CA ASP A 93 -21.96 15.49 9.49
C ASP A 93 -23.05 14.44 9.72
N SER A 94 -22.87 13.23 9.17
CA SER A 94 -23.87 12.18 9.17
C SER A 94 -23.20 10.83 9.38
N ALA A 95 -23.46 10.19 10.51
CA ALA A 95 -22.89 8.89 10.80
C ALA A 95 -23.48 7.81 9.87
N GLY A 96 -22.66 6.82 9.52
CA GLY A 96 -23.10 5.63 8.79
C GLY A 96 -22.17 4.48 9.11
N THR A 97 -22.71 3.26 9.16
CA THR A 97 -21.92 2.10 9.58
C THR A 97 -22.24 0.87 8.74
N LEU A 98 -21.21 0.24 8.20
CA LEU A 98 -21.29 -1.08 7.57
C LEU A 98 -20.50 -2.07 8.43
N ILE A 99 -21.17 -3.10 8.94
CA ILE A 99 -20.57 -4.19 9.70
C ILE A 99 -20.62 -5.45 8.85
N VAL A 100 -19.49 -6.12 8.73
CA VAL A 100 -19.36 -7.43 8.08
C VAL A 100 -18.94 -8.41 9.16
N ASP A 101 -19.84 -9.34 9.51
CA ASP A 101 -19.66 -10.21 10.66
C ASP A 101 -19.94 -11.68 10.32
N SER A 102 -19.13 -12.57 10.92
CA SER A 102 -19.46 -13.98 11.03
C SER A 102 -19.44 -14.39 12.49
N PRO A 103 -20.62 -14.67 13.08
CA PRO A 103 -20.71 -15.00 14.50
C PRO A 103 -20.10 -16.36 14.85
N ASN A 104 -19.90 -17.24 13.85
CA ASN A 104 -19.36 -18.57 14.04
C ASN A 104 -18.20 -18.83 13.08
N SER A 105 -17.25 -19.68 13.50
CA SER A 105 -16.23 -20.22 12.61
C SER A 105 -16.78 -21.28 11.69
N PHE A 106 -16.21 -21.41 10.49
CA PHE A 106 -16.53 -22.44 9.51
C PHE A 106 -15.26 -22.85 8.74
N THR A 107 -15.34 -23.93 7.96
CA THR A 107 -14.22 -24.35 7.11
C THR A 107 -14.07 -23.40 5.91
N PRO A 108 -12.92 -22.73 5.75
CA PRO A 108 -12.70 -21.82 4.62
C PRO A 108 -12.75 -22.52 3.25
N TRP A 109 -13.31 -21.78 2.30
CA TRP A 109 -13.22 -21.97 0.86
C TRP A 109 -12.47 -20.78 0.24
N TRP A 110 -12.56 -20.61 -1.08
CA TRP A 110 -11.71 -19.67 -1.82
C TRP A 110 -12.40 -18.36 -2.24
N ALA A 111 -13.71 -18.20 -2.01
CA ALA A 111 -14.39 -16.95 -2.37
C ALA A 111 -14.19 -15.88 -1.29
N ALA A 112 -14.08 -14.62 -1.72
CA ALA A 112 -14.13 -13.49 -0.80
C ALA A 112 -15.53 -13.37 -0.20
N VAL A 113 -15.65 -12.99 1.08
CA VAL A 113 -16.96 -12.77 1.73
C VAL A 113 -17.61 -11.46 1.26
N VAL A 114 -16.77 -10.47 0.96
CA VAL A 114 -17.13 -9.22 0.29
C VAL A 114 -16.25 -9.09 -0.94
N GLY A 115 -16.85 -8.81 -2.09
CA GLY A 115 -16.12 -8.73 -3.36
C GLY A 115 -16.78 -7.79 -4.37
N GLY A 116 -16.01 -7.33 -5.35
CA GLY A 116 -16.55 -6.59 -6.50
C GLY A 116 -15.70 -5.38 -6.87
N SER A 117 -15.92 -4.89 -8.09
CA SER A 117 -15.17 -3.79 -8.68
C SER A 117 -15.76 -2.40 -8.39
N GLY A 118 -16.86 -2.34 -7.64
CA GLY A 118 -17.56 -1.11 -7.31
C GLY A 118 -16.75 -0.17 -6.40
N THR A 119 -17.40 0.92 -6.00
CA THR A 119 -16.82 1.96 -5.15
C THR A 119 -17.39 1.89 -3.74
N VAL A 120 -16.53 2.07 -2.74
CA VAL A 120 -16.90 2.26 -1.34
C VAL A 120 -16.32 3.58 -0.87
N ASN A 121 -17.20 4.54 -0.60
CA ASN A 121 -16.85 5.84 -0.03
C ASN A 121 -17.15 5.84 1.46
N ILE A 122 -16.18 6.19 2.29
CA ILE A 122 -16.33 6.23 3.75
C ILE A 122 -16.10 7.67 4.18
N GLY A 123 -17.18 8.39 4.47
CA GLY A 123 -17.14 9.79 4.92
C GLY A 123 -16.49 9.94 6.30
N GLU A 124 -16.21 11.17 6.74
CA GLU A 124 -15.48 11.42 8.01
C GLU A 124 -16.17 10.79 9.24
N MET A 125 -17.51 10.67 9.26
CA MET A 125 -18.27 9.95 10.31
C MET A 125 -18.71 8.54 9.89
N GLY A 126 -18.13 8.01 8.82
CA GLY A 126 -18.37 6.67 8.30
C GLY A 126 -17.48 5.62 8.95
N SER A 127 -18.03 4.43 9.18
CA SER A 127 -17.26 3.28 9.69
C SER A 127 -17.57 2.01 8.89
N LEU A 128 -16.51 1.37 8.39
CA LEU A 128 -16.56 0.01 7.85
C LEU A 128 -15.82 -0.94 8.80
N THR A 129 -16.51 -1.93 9.33
CA THR A 129 -15.94 -2.87 10.30
C THR A 129 -16.11 -4.31 9.83
N PHE A 130 -15.00 -5.05 9.82
CA PHE A 130 -15.00 -6.50 9.68
C PHE A 130 -14.73 -7.12 11.05
N THR A 131 -15.60 -8.00 11.52
CA THR A 131 -15.50 -8.57 12.87
C THR A 131 -15.93 -10.05 12.89
N GLY A 132 -15.67 -10.72 14.01
CA GLY A 132 -15.99 -12.13 14.19
C GLY A 132 -15.00 -13.02 13.43
N TYR A 133 -15.50 -14.12 12.88
CA TYR A 133 -14.65 -15.07 12.15
C TYR A 133 -14.38 -14.61 10.72
N ILE A 134 -13.11 -14.35 10.39
CA ILE A 134 -12.69 -14.12 9.01
C ILE A 134 -12.06 -15.41 8.46
N PRO A 135 -12.49 -15.91 7.29
CA PRO A 135 -11.90 -17.09 6.66
C PRO A 135 -10.38 -16.94 6.53
N SER A 136 -9.61 -17.88 7.05
CA SER A 136 -8.14 -17.85 7.00
C SER A 136 -7.63 -18.87 5.98
N TYR A 137 -7.05 -18.38 4.88
CA TYR A 137 -6.41 -19.17 3.84
C TYR A 137 -5.46 -18.27 3.04
N TRP A 138 -4.60 -18.87 2.21
CA TRP A 138 -3.69 -18.10 1.36
C TRP A 138 -4.42 -17.50 0.14
N GLY A 139 -5.29 -16.52 0.38
CA GLY A 139 -6.10 -15.90 -0.65
C GLY A 139 -6.88 -14.69 -0.15
N VAL A 140 -7.70 -14.13 -1.04
CA VAL A 140 -8.40 -12.88 -0.77
C VAL A 140 -9.74 -13.20 -0.11
N SER A 141 -9.94 -12.74 1.13
CA SER A 141 -11.25 -12.85 1.81
C SER A 141 -12.09 -11.59 1.71
N VAL A 142 -11.46 -10.44 1.42
CA VAL A 142 -12.16 -9.17 1.18
C VAL A 142 -11.57 -8.55 -0.07
N HIS A 143 -12.39 -8.19 -1.04
CA HIS A 143 -11.99 -7.47 -2.24
C HIS A 143 -12.87 -6.26 -2.45
N ILE A 144 -12.24 -5.08 -2.54
CA ILE A 144 -12.90 -3.82 -2.89
C ILE A 144 -12.16 -3.23 -4.09
N GLY A 145 -12.88 -2.94 -5.17
CA GLY A 145 -12.30 -2.32 -6.36
C GLY A 145 -11.78 -0.91 -6.04
N ASN A 146 -12.66 0.00 -5.63
CA ASN A 146 -12.30 1.38 -5.34
C ASN A 146 -12.73 1.76 -3.93
N MET A 147 -11.81 2.34 -3.16
CA MET A 147 -12.09 2.82 -1.80
C MET A 147 -11.62 4.26 -1.63
N ASP A 148 -12.53 5.14 -1.22
CA ASP A 148 -12.21 6.51 -0.78
C ASP A 148 -12.49 6.64 0.72
N LEU A 149 -11.44 6.81 1.52
CA LEU A 149 -11.47 6.67 2.97
C LEU A 149 -11.18 8.01 3.65
N ALA A 150 -12.23 8.66 4.15
CA ALA A 150 -12.15 9.81 5.06
C ALA A 150 -12.51 9.45 6.52
N GLY A 151 -13.27 8.37 6.73
CA GLY A 151 -13.60 7.81 8.05
C GLY A 151 -12.69 6.65 8.43
N SER A 152 -13.27 5.56 8.95
CA SER A 152 -12.49 4.43 9.46
C SER A 152 -12.82 3.09 8.80
N VAL A 153 -11.77 2.31 8.53
CA VAL A 153 -11.83 0.86 8.30
C VAL A 153 -11.18 0.17 9.48
N SER A 154 -11.85 -0.85 10.04
CA SER A 154 -11.29 -1.66 11.12
C SER A 154 -11.57 -3.14 10.89
N VAL A 155 -10.54 -3.97 11.01
CA VAL A 155 -10.64 -5.42 10.89
C VAL A 155 -10.24 -6.06 12.22
N ILE A 156 -11.24 -6.63 12.90
CA ILE A 156 -11.14 -7.11 14.29
C ILE A 156 -11.53 -8.59 14.30
N PRO A 157 -10.66 -9.50 13.81
CA PRO A 157 -11.00 -10.90 13.73
C PRO A 157 -10.96 -11.55 15.12
N SER A 158 -11.75 -12.61 15.30
CA SER A 158 -11.78 -13.40 16.54
C SER A 158 -10.50 -14.22 16.77
N ALA A 159 -9.65 -14.36 15.76
CA ALA A 159 -8.38 -15.09 15.77
C ALA A 159 -7.42 -14.52 14.69
N GLY A 160 -6.18 -15.02 14.61
CA GLY A 160 -5.25 -14.67 13.54
C GLY A 160 -5.78 -15.06 12.16
N VAL A 161 -5.46 -14.24 11.14
CA VAL A 161 -5.96 -14.38 9.75
C VAL A 161 -4.79 -14.30 8.79
N ASP A 162 -4.59 -15.35 7.97
CA ASP A 162 -3.54 -15.41 6.95
C ASP A 162 -4.02 -14.93 5.56
N SER A 163 -5.30 -14.53 5.48
CA SER A 163 -5.94 -14.03 4.26
C SER A 163 -5.65 -12.56 3.99
N TYR A 164 -6.02 -12.12 2.79
CA TYR A 164 -5.80 -10.78 2.31
C TYR A 164 -7.08 -9.94 2.21
N PHE A 165 -6.98 -8.69 2.65
CA PHE A 165 -7.87 -7.60 2.30
C PHE A 165 -7.27 -6.90 1.07
N ARG A 166 -7.90 -7.10 -0.07
CA ARG A 166 -7.49 -6.52 -1.35
C ARG A 166 -8.23 -5.23 -1.63
N VAL A 167 -7.49 -4.17 -1.94
CA VAL A 167 -8.03 -2.92 -2.51
C VAL A 167 -7.26 -2.58 -3.77
N ASP A 168 -7.96 -2.46 -4.91
CA ASP A 168 -7.29 -2.16 -6.18
C ASP A 168 -6.90 -0.67 -6.23
N ASN A 169 -7.85 0.24 -6.06
CA ASN A 169 -7.61 1.68 -5.96
C ASN A 169 -8.01 2.20 -4.59
N LEU A 170 -7.06 2.82 -3.88
CA LEU A 170 -7.26 3.31 -2.52
C LEU A 170 -6.94 4.80 -2.45
N THR A 171 -7.85 5.60 -1.91
CA THR A 171 -7.54 6.95 -1.44
C THR A 171 -7.74 7.00 0.06
N VAL A 172 -6.69 7.32 0.81
CA VAL A 172 -6.78 7.61 2.26
C VAL A 172 -6.65 9.11 2.44
N ARG A 173 -7.74 9.77 2.83
CA ARG A 173 -7.78 11.21 3.09
C ARG A 173 -7.06 11.53 4.40
N GLU A 174 -6.83 12.81 4.67
CA GLU A 174 -6.04 13.29 5.82
C GLU A 174 -6.48 12.70 7.17
N ASN A 175 -7.79 12.53 7.37
CA ASN A 175 -8.38 11.99 8.60
C ASN A 175 -8.77 10.50 8.50
N GLY A 176 -8.59 9.89 7.32
CA GLY A 176 -8.97 8.50 7.08
C GLY A 176 -8.05 7.53 7.81
N SER A 177 -8.58 6.46 8.39
CA SER A 177 -7.79 5.46 9.11
C SER A 177 -8.09 4.07 8.59
N PHE A 178 -7.06 3.37 8.09
CA PHE A 178 -7.16 1.96 7.70
C PHE A 178 -6.38 1.11 8.70
N ASP A 179 -7.11 0.35 9.52
CA ASP A 179 -6.52 -0.66 10.41
C ASP A 179 -7.03 -2.05 10.03
N SER A 180 -6.18 -2.85 9.38
CA SER A 180 -6.52 -4.23 9.04
C SER A 180 -6.25 -5.21 10.19
N GLY A 181 -5.82 -4.72 11.35
CA GLY A 181 -5.54 -5.53 12.54
C GLY A 181 -4.55 -6.65 12.23
N ALA A 182 -5.01 -7.90 12.30
CA ALA A 182 -4.20 -9.08 12.02
C ALA A 182 -4.22 -9.54 10.55
N MET A 183 -5.08 -8.96 9.71
CA MET A 183 -5.24 -9.37 8.30
C MET A 183 -4.24 -8.64 7.40
N HIS A 184 -3.67 -9.33 6.41
CA HIS A 184 -2.75 -8.72 5.46
C HIS A 184 -3.48 -7.85 4.43
N LEU A 185 -2.84 -6.78 3.96
CA LEU A 185 -3.30 -6.04 2.80
C LEU A 185 -2.72 -6.67 1.53
N SER A 186 -3.49 -6.64 0.45
CA SER A 186 -2.95 -6.94 -0.88
C SER A 186 -3.37 -5.94 -1.93
N ALA A 187 -2.51 -5.81 -2.93
CA ALA A 187 -2.77 -5.06 -4.15
C ALA A 187 -2.38 -5.93 -5.36
N GLN A 188 -3.12 -5.73 -6.45
CA GLN A 188 -2.83 -6.31 -7.75
C GLN A 188 -3.16 -5.25 -8.79
N ASN A 189 -2.12 -4.55 -9.26
CA ASN A 189 -2.26 -3.28 -9.96
C ASN A 189 -2.89 -2.17 -9.10
N GLY A 190 -3.09 -1.01 -9.71
CA GLY A 190 -3.91 0.07 -9.17
C GLY A 190 -3.10 1.21 -8.54
N VAL A 191 -3.82 2.24 -8.10
CA VAL A 191 -3.23 3.48 -7.56
C VAL A 191 -3.70 3.70 -6.13
N TRP A 192 -2.74 3.87 -5.24
CA TRP A 192 -2.97 4.20 -3.84
C TRP A 192 -2.52 5.63 -3.57
N ASP A 193 -3.45 6.52 -3.26
CA ASP A 193 -3.20 7.91 -2.86
C ASP A 193 -3.41 8.09 -1.36
N ILE A 194 -2.32 8.28 -0.63
CA ILE A 194 -2.35 8.35 0.84
C ILE A 194 -1.96 9.77 1.26
N TYR A 195 -2.93 10.52 1.80
CA TYR A 195 -2.77 11.91 2.22
C TYR A 195 -2.50 12.05 3.73
N GLY A 196 -3.07 11.18 4.56
CA GLY A 196 -2.91 11.21 6.02
C GLY A 196 -3.49 9.97 6.70
N GLY A 197 -3.49 9.99 8.04
CA GLY A 197 -4.01 8.94 8.93
C GLY A 197 -3.27 7.59 8.92
N GLY A 198 -2.49 7.32 7.87
CA GLY A 198 -1.62 6.15 7.75
C GLY A 198 -2.38 4.85 7.51
N ILE A 199 -1.61 3.79 7.26
CA ILE A 199 -2.12 2.43 7.10
C ILE A 199 -1.46 1.54 8.14
N SER A 200 -2.27 0.81 8.92
CA SER A 200 -1.82 -0.19 9.88
C SER A 200 -2.19 -1.57 9.37
N ALA A 201 -1.17 -2.39 9.12
CA ALA A 201 -1.32 -3.78 8.73
C ALA A 201 -0.04 -4.58 9.01
N PRO A 202 -0.12 -5.91 9.20
CA PRO A 202 1.07 -6.74 9.37
C PRO A 202 1.91 -6.81 8.09
N LYS A 203 1.29 -6.66 6.91
CA LYS A 203 1.94 -6.72 5.61
C LYS A 203 1.09 -6.03 4.55
N LEU A 204 1.71 -5.30 3.65
CA LEU A 204 1.20 -4.98 2.32
C LEU A 204 1.88 -5.90 1.31
N ARG A 205 1.10 -6.72 0.60
CA ARG A 205 1.57 -7.63 -0.45
C ARG A 205 1.15 -7.12 -1.82
N VAL A 206 2.12 -6.78 -2.68
CA VAL A 206 1.88 -6.54 -4.10
C VAL A 206 2.06 -7.87 -4.82
N ALA A 207 0.95 -8.53 -5.14
CA ALA A 207 0.97 -9.93 -5.57
C ALA A 207 1.25 -10.11 -7.07
N SER A 208 1.00 -9.08 -7.88
CA SER A 208 1.26 -9.05 -9.32
C SER A 208 0.99 -7.66 -9.92
N GLY A 209 1.50 -7.44 -11.14
CA GLY A 209 1.12 -6.29 -11.96
C GLY A 209 1.91 -5.01 -11.67
N GLU A 210 1.29 -3.86 -11.95
CA GLU A 210 1.89 -2.53 -11.76
C GLU A 210 1.11 -1.72 -10.72
N MET A 211 1.69 -1.53 -9.54
CA MET A 211 1.10 -0.74 -8.46
C MET A 211 1.78 0.62 -8.36
N THR A 212 1.00 1.68 -8.18
CA THR A 212 1.51 3.00 -7.80
C THR A 212 1.06 3.37 -6.39
N VAL A 213 1.99 3.82 -5.56
CA VAL A 213 1.72 4.36 -4.23
C VAL A 213 2.21 5.81 -4.16
N ASN A 214 1.28 6.74 -3.94
CA ASN A 214 1.52 8.16 -3.77
C ASN A 214 1.49 8.50 -2.27
N LEU A 215 2.66 8.72 -1.68
CA LEU A 215 2.83 9.09 -0.27
C LEU A 215 2.84 10.62 -0.14
N ARG A 216 1.67 11.19 0.13
CA ARG A 216 1.44 12.65 0.10
C ARG A 216 1.62 13.36 1.45
N GLY A 217 1.90 12.59 2.50
CA GLY A 217 2.16 13.04 3.86
C GLY A 217 3.32 12.26 4.49
N GLU A 218 3.67 12.60 5.73
CA GLU A 218 4.80 12.01 6.44
C GLU A 218 4.44 10.66 7.10
N ASN A 219 5.39 9.73 7.13
CA ASN A 219 5.33 8.46 7.88
C ASN A 219 4.06 7.61 7.64
N LEU A 220 3.49 7.67 6.43
CA LEU A 220 2.21 7.05 6.10
C LEU A 220 2.24 5.52 6.11
N LEU A 221 3.43 4.94 5.96
CA LEU A 221 3.67 3.50 5.96
C LEU A 221 4.36 3.01 7.24
N GLU A 222 4.53 3.86 8.27
CA GLU A 222 5.34 3.50 9.45
C GLU A 222 4.79 2.29 10.22
N ASN A 223 3.47 2.13 10.19
CA ASN A 223 2.71 1.09 10.88
C ASN A 223 2.51 -0.16 10.01
N LEU A 224 3.06 -0.17 8.79
CA LEU A 224 3.25 -1.39 8.03
C LEU A 224 4.54 -2.06 8.48
N ARG A 225 4.42 -3.29 8.98
CA ARG A 225 5.62 -4.07 9.33
C ARG A 225 6.42 -4.45 8.09
N VAL A 226 5.76 -4.79 6.98
CA VAL A 226 6.41 -5.23 5.75
C VAL A 226 5.67 -4.72 4.51
N VAL A 227 6.41 -4.18 3.55
CA VAL A 227 5.97 -4.00 2.15
C VAL A 227 6.65 -5.08 1.31
N SER A 228 5.85 -5.89 0.62
CA SER A 228 6.27 -7.13 -0.01
C SER A 228 5.92 -7.12 -1.50
N ILE A 229 6.93 -7.05 -2.36
CA ILE A 229 6.78 -7.19 -3.82
C ILE A 229 6.88 -8.67 -4.14
N ASP A 230 5.72 -9.32 -4.26
CA ASP A 230 5.57 -10.76 -4.08
C ASP A 230 5.00 -11.47 -5.31
N SER A 231 5.73 -11.35 -6.41
CA SER A 231 5.54 -12.10 -7.63
C SER A 231 6.88 -12.58 -8.16
N ASN A 232 6.97 -13.84 -8.59
CA ASN A 232 8.14 -14.37 -9.27
C ASN A 232 8.09 -14.17 -10.81
N THR A 233 6.96 -13.71 -11.35
CA THR A 233 6.77 -13.48 -12.80
C THR A 233 7.03 -12.03 -13.22
N GLY A 234 7.48 -11.19 -12.29
CA GLY A 234 7.66 -9.76 -12.48
C GLY A 234 6.51 -8.93 -11.89
N THR A 235 6.87 -7.83 -11.24
CA THR A 235 5.95 -6.85 -10.64
C THR A 235 6.67 -5.53 -10.52
N THR A 236 5.97 -4.46 -10.90
CA THR A 236 6.48 -3.10 -10.78
C THR A 236 5.75 -2.40 -9.64
N VAL A 237 6.51 -1.82 -8.71
CA VAL A 237 5.97 -0.95 -7.67
C VAL A 237 6.59 0.42 -7.83
N LYS A 238 5.73 1.38 -8.16
CA LYS A 238 6.08 2.79 -8.22
C LYS A 238 5.72 3.48 -6.92
N MET A 239 6.68 4.18 -6.32
CA MET A 239 6.48 4.97 -5.11
C MET A 239 6.79 6.45 -5.42
N ASN A 240 5.75 7.27 -5.41
CA ASN A 240 5.88 8.71 -5.49
C ASN A 240 5.84 9.29 -4.07
N VAL A 241 6.95 9.85 -3.61
CA VAL A 241 7.17 10.28 -2.23
C VAL A 241 7.20 11.80 -2.17
N PHE A 242 6.16 12.40 -1.60
CA PHE A 242 6.02 13.85 -1.51
C PHE A 242 6.45 14.42 -0.16
N ALA A 243 6.60 13.58 0.87
CA ALA A 243 7.09 13.96 2.20
C ALA A 243 7.88 12.80 2.83
N ASP A 244 8.58 13.06 3.95
CA ASP A 244 9.48 12.08 4.58
C ASP A 244 8.72 10.81 5.01
N ASN A 245 9.18 9.65 4.55
CA ASN A 245 8.55 8.36 4.83
C ASN A 245 9.58 7.28 5.18
N ILE A 246 9.17 6.37 6.06
CA ILE A 246 9.97 5.23 6.50
C ILE A 246 9.22 3.94 6.16
N ILE A 247 9.91 2.99 5.53
CA ILE A 247 9.47 1.60 5.41
C ILE A 247 10.30 0.76 6.37
N GLN A 248 9.62 0.01 7.25
CA GLN A 248 10.30 -0.84 8.23
C GLN A 248 11.02 -2.02 7.56
N ASN A 249 10.32 -2.73 6.67
CA ASN A 249 10.88 -3.83 5.89
C ASN A 249 10.34 -3.74 4.46
N LEU A 250 11.24 -3.67 3.49
CA LEU A 250 10.93 -3.82 2.08
C LEU A 250 11.51 -5.16 1.61
N GLU A 251 10.65 -6.06 1.15
CA GLU A 251 11.06 -7.37 0.64
C GLU A 251 10.64 -7.54 -0.82
N VAL A 252 11.53 -8.12 -1.64
CA VAL A 252 11.31 -8.28 -3.09
C VAL A 252 11.64 -9.69 -3.58
N ASN A 253 10.91 -10.16 -4.58
CA ASN A 253 11.21 -11.38 -5.34
C ASN A 253 12.07 -11.07 -6.59
N ALA A 254 12.57 -12.10 -7.25
CA ALA A 254 13.19 -11.99 -8.56
C ALA A 254 12.27 -11.33 -9.60
N ASN A 255 12.86 -10.67 -10.60
CA ASN A 255 12.17 -9.93 -11.66
C ASN A 255 11.35 -8.70 -11.18
N SER A 256 11.57 -8.24 -9.95
CA SER A 256 10.87 -7.06 -9.41
C SER A 256 11.50 -5.75 -9.89
N VAL A 257 10.66 -4.78 -10.24
CA VAL A 257 11.08 -3.41 -10.55
C VAL A 257 10.51 -2.47 -9.49
N MET A 258 11.37 -1.69 -8.86
CA MET A 258 10.99 -0.63 -7.94
C MET A 258 11.26 0.71 -8.61
N GLU A 259 10.22 1.52 -8.80
CA GLU A 259 10.37 2.88 -9.31
C GLU A 259 10.16 3.87 -8.16
N PHE A 260 11.08 4.82 -8.01
CA PHE A 260 11.03 5.84 -6.98
C PHE A 260 11.01 7.21 -7.63
N SER A 261 10.05 8.04 -7.27
CA SER A 261 10.07 9.48 -7.55
C SER A 261 9.94 10.21 -6.23
N ILE A 262 11.03 10.82 -5.76
CA ILE A 262 11.10 11.44 -4.45
C ILE A 262 11.19 12.94 -4.65
N SER A 263 10.17 13.65 -4.17
CA SER A 263 10.08 15.10 -4.32
C SER A 263 11.27 15.79 -3.66
N ARG A 264 11.71 16.89 -4.26
CA ARG A 264 12.83 17.69 -3.74
C ARG A 264 12.62 18.06 -2.26
N GLY A 265 13.58 17.67 -1.42
CA GLY A 265 13.57 17.94 0.01
C GLY A 265 12.89 16.86 0.86
N SER A 266 12.24 15.90 0.23
CA SER A 266 11.62 14.74 0.89
C SER A 266 12.57 13.54 0.86
N ARG A 267 12.33 12.59 1.77
CA ARG A 267 13.17 11.41 1.96
C ARG A 267 12.37 10.12 1.99
N LEU A 268 12.88 9.08 1.35
CA LEU A 268 12.45 7.70 1.55
C LEU A 268 13.54 6.93 2.29
N MET A 269 13.19 6.40 3.45
CA MET A 269 14.11 5.65 4.31
C MET A 269 13.65 4.20 4.41
N ILE A 270 14.54 3.27 4.07
CA ILE A 270 14.28 1.84 4.17
C ILE A 270 15.12 1.29 5.32
N LYS A 271 14.47 0.79 6.38
CA LYS A 271 15.23 0.23 7.52
C LYS A 271 15.83 -1.12 7.20
N ASN A 272 15.04 -2.02 6.63
CA ASN A 272 15.52 -3.32 6.21
C ASN A 272 15.08 -3.58 4.78
N PHE A 273 16.04 -3.92 3.93
CA PHE A 273 15.81 -4.25 2.53
C PHE A 273 16.32 -5.66 2.27
N SER A 274 15.46 -6.57 1.87
CA SER A 274 15.83 -7.97 1.67
C SER A 274 15.19 -8.55 0.42
N THR A 275 15.74 -9.65 -0.05
CA THR A 275 15.07 -10.51 -1.03
C THR A 275 14.34 -11.64 -0.32
N LYS A 276 13.41 -12.27 -1.02
CA LYS A 276 12.78 -13.48 -0.55
C LYS A 276 12.42 -14.44 -1.69
N ASP A 277 12.18 -15.69 -1.31
CA ASP A 277 11.37 -16.68 -2.03
C ASP A 277 10.70 -17.58 -0.98
N ASN A 278 9.39 -17.84 -1.12
CA ASN A 278 8.62 -18.69 -0.21
C ASN A 278 8.88 -18.44 1.30
N ASN A 279 8.95 -17.17 1.72
CA ASN A 279 9.25 -16.69 3.08
C ASN A 279 10.67 -16.93 3.60
N ASN A 280 11.63 -17.31 2.75
CA ASN A 280 13.05 -17.42 3.09
C ASN A 280 13.87 -16.38 2.33
N VAL A 281 14.98 -15.95 2.91
CA VAL A 281 15.99 -15.15 2.18
C VAL A 281 16.56 -16.03 1.06
N TYR A 282 16.54 -15.53 -0.17
CA TYR A 282 16.89 -16.30 -1.36
C TYR A 282 17.65 -15.43 -2.36
N GLN A 283 18.55 -16.04 -3.12
CA GLN A 283 19.27 -15.36 -4.20
C GLN A 283 18.32 -15.04 -5.34
N ALA A 284 17.97 -13.77 -5.47
CA ALA A 284 17.08 -13.29 -6.51
C ALA A 284 17.86 -12.68 -7.67
N GLU A 285 17.27 -12.73 -8.87
CA GLU A 285 17.86 -12.18 -10.09
C GLU A 285 16.92 -11.15 -10.72
N ASN A 286 17.48 -10.31 -11.60
CA ASN A 286 16.75 -9.30 -12.39
C ASN A 286 15.92 -8.33 -11.53
N ILE A 287 16.49 -7.86 -10.42
CA ILE A 287 15.87 -6.83 -9.59
C ILE A 287 16.40 -5.47 -10.02
N GLU A 288 15.49 -4.51 -10.20
CA GLU A 288 15.83 -3.14 -10.60
C GLU A 288 15.26 -2.12 -9.61
N ALA A 289 16.07 -1.13 -9.29
CA ALA A 289 15.65 0.10 -8.63
C ALA A 289 15.89 1.28 -9.57
N VAL A 290 14.82 1.95 -9.96
CA VAL A 290 14.81 3.06 -10.91
C VAL A 290 14.40 4.32 -10.18
N PHE A 291 15.24 5.35 -10.23
CA PHE A 291 15.00 6.64 -9.61
C PHE A 291 14.66 7.68 -10.68
N HIS A 292 13.50 8.30 -10.57
CA HIS A 292 13.04 9.39 -11.44
C HIS A 292 13.16 10.72 -10.71
N ASP A 293 13.65 11.75 -11.41
CA ASP A 293 13.95 13.06 -10.83
C ASP A 293 14.88 12.91 -9.61
N TYR A 294 15.94 12.13 -9.78
CA TYR A 294 16.85 11.76 -8.70
C TYR A 294 17.66 12.97 -8.21
N SER A 295 17.77 13.08 -6.88
CA SER A 295 18.70 13.98 -6.20
C SER A 295 19.34 13.28 -5.00
N ASN A 296 20.63 13.56 -4.75
CA ASN A 296 21.28 13.14 -3.49
C ASN A 296 20.48 13.66 -2.28
N GLY A 297 20.51 12.91 -1.19
CA GLY A 297 19.75 13.17 0.04
C GLY A 297 18.30 12.71 0.00
N SER A 298 17.88 11.97 -1.04
CA SER A 298 16.50 11.50 -1.20
C SER A 298 16.25 10.08 -0.70
N PHE A 299 17.22 9.17 -0.79
CA PHE A 299 17.04 7.75 -0.51
C PHE A 299 18.08 7.20 0.46
N PHE A 300 17.61 6.49 1.49
CA PHE A 300 18.46 5.98 2.58
C PHE A 300 18.16 4.53 2.89
N ILE A 301 19.19 3.78 3.26
CA ILE A 301 19.10 2.40 3.75
C ILE A 301 19.81 2.29 5.10
N ALA A 302 19.17 1.65 6.10
CA ALA A 302 19.77 1.54 7.43
C ALA A 302 20.85 0.46 7.55
N ASN A 303 20.82 -0.56 6.69
CA ASN A 303 21.76 -1.67 6.80
C ASN A 303 23.17 -1.24 6.39
N SER A 304 24.14 -1.45 7.28
CA SER A 304 25.56 -1.16 7.06
C SER A 304 26.29 -2.23 6.24
N ASP A 305 25.70 -3.40 6.08
CA ASP A 305 26.35 -4.53 5.42
C ASP A 305 26.22 -4.44 3.89
N TYR A 306 25.44 -3.51 3.35
CA TYR A 306 25.28 -3.33 1.91
C TYR A 306 26.42 -2.50 1.32
N TRP A 307 26.80 -2.81 0.08
CA TRP A 307 27.77 -2.01 -0.67
C TRP A 307 27.40 -1.90 -2.14
N ILE A 308 28.11 -1.02 -2.83
CA ILE A 308 28.01 -0.87 -4.28
C ILE A 308 29.14 -1.63 -4.96
N GLU A 309 28.79 -2.44 -5.94
CA GLU A 309 29.73 -3.19 -6.77
C GLU A 309 29.25 -3.14 -8.23
N ASP A 310 30.14 -2.71 -9.13
CA ASP A 310 29.82 -2.48 -10.55
C ASP A 310 28.56 -1.62 -10.76
N ASN A 311 28.40 -0.53 -9.99
CA ASN A 311 27.21 0.33 -10.02
C ASN A 311 25.88 -0.38 -9.69
N ARG A 312 25.93 -1.50 -8.96
CA ARG A 312 24.78 -2.23 -8.46
C ARG A 312 24.81 -2.28 -6.94
N LEU A 313 23.64 -2.28 -6.32
CA LEU A 313 23.50 -2.51 -4.89
C LEU A 313 23.62 -4.01 -4.60
N TYR A 314 24.59 -4.40 -3.78
CA TYR A 314 24.75 -5.78 -3.34
C TYR A 314 24.13 -6.01 -1.96
N ILE A 315 23.35 -7.09 -1.84
CA ILE A 315 22.70 -7.56 -0.62
C ILE A 315 23.37 -8.87 -0.20
N PRO A 316 24.32 -8.86 0.75
CA PRO A 316 25.15 -10.03 1.04
C PRO A 316 24.39 -11.19 1.66
N ALA A 317 23.39 -10.88 2.50
CA ALA A 317 22.58 -11.89 3.17
C ALA A 317 21.86 -12.83 2.19
N ALA A 318 21.69 -12.40 0.94
CA ALA A 318 21.04 -13.14 -0.12
C ALA A 318 21.93 -13.41 -1.33
N ASP A 319 23.20 -12.98 -1.31
CA ASP A 319 24.08 -12.98 -2.49
C ASP A 319 23.40 -12.40 -3.75
N THR A 320 22.74 -11.25 -3.62
CA THR A 320 21.89 -10.67 -4.67
C THR A 320 22.34 -9.28 -5.06
N TYR A 321 22.28 -8.99 -6.36
CA TYR A 321 22.50 -7.66 -6.92
C TYR A 321 21.19 -7.01 -7.37
N VAL A 322 21.07 -5.71 -7.09
CA VAL A 322 20.00 -4.84 -7.58
C VAL A 322 20.59 -3.83 -8.53
N THR A 323 20.09 -3.78 -9.76
CA THR A 323 20.49 -2.78 -10.76
C THR A 323 19.96 -1.42 -10.34
N LEU A 324 20.84 -0.40 -10.38
CA LEU A 324 20.50 0.96 -10.02
C LEU A 324 20.50 1.87 -11.25
N THR A 325 19.36 2.50 -11.54
CA THR A 325 19.21 3.44 -12.67
C THR A 325 18.64 4.75 -12.15
N ALA A 326 19.17 5.89 -12.59
CA ALA A 326 18.64 7.20 -12.21
C ALA A 326 18.44 8.12 -13.42
N TYR A 327 17.37 8.92 -13.38
CA TYR A 327 17.03 9.94 -14.36
C TYR A 327 16.96 11.32 -13.69
N ASP A 328 17.29 12.37 -14.43
CA ASP A 328 17.06 13.75 -14.03
C ASP A 328 15.56 14.14 -14.16
N GLY A 329 15.22 15.35 -13.75
CA GLY A 329 13.85 15.89 -13.81
C GLY A 329 13.32 16.14 -15.23
N GLU A 330 14.17 16.09 -16.26
CA GLU A 330 13.80 16.17 -17.68
C GLU A 330 13.67 14.76 -18.31
N GLY A 331 13.97 13.70 -17.55
CA GLY A 331 13.96 12.30 -18.01
C GLY A 331 15.26 11.85 -18.68
N GLY A 332 16.33 12.63 -18.60
CA GLY A 332 17.66 12.27 -19.06
C GLY A 332 18.32 11.25 -18.13
N LEU A 333 18.97 10.23 -18.70
CA LEU A 333 19.71 9.23 -17.92
C LEU A 333 20.92 9.87 -17.24
N LEU A 334 21.03 9.71 -15.93
CA LEU A 334 22.20 10.13 -15.16
C LEU A 334 23.27 9.05 -15.21
N SER A 335 24.43 9.38 -15.79
CA SER A 335 25.58 8.47 -15.87
C SER A 335 26.65 8.90 -14.87
N GLY A 336 26.89 8.06 -13.87
CA GLY A 336 27.84 8.32 -12.80
C GLY A 336 28.22 7.07 -12.02
N GLU A 337 28.91 7.26 -10.90
CA GLU A 337 29.28 6.18 -9.98
C GLU A 337 28.40 6.24 -8.73
N TRP A 338 27.76 5.10 -8.42
CA TRP A 338 26.98 4.94 -7.20
C TRP A 338 27.91 4.68 -6.00
N SER A 339 27.58 5.25 -4.86
CA SER A 339 28.27 5.02 -3.59
C SER A 339 27.30 5.11 -2.42
N PHE A 340 27.73 4.63 -1.25
CA PHE A 340 27.07 4.92 0.02
C PHE A 340 27.87 5.97 0.78
N GLU A 341 27.16 6.98 1.29
CA GLU A 341 27.71 7.96 2.22
C GLU A 341 27.01 7.85 3.57
N TRP A 342 27.78 7.89 4.65
CA TRP A 342 27.22 7.82 5.99
C TRP A 342 26.57 9.15 6.40
N ASN A 343 25.28 9.11 6.69
CA ASN A 343 24.54 10.26 7.23
C ASN A 343 24.46 10.17 8.76
N ALA A 344 25.29 10.97 9.45
CA ALA A 344 25.38 10.93 10.91
C ALA A 344 24.12 11.43 11.64
N GLN A 345 23.33 12.30 11.00
CA GLN A 345 22.11 12.86 11.58
C GLN A 345 20.97 11.83 11.60
N LEU A 346 20.84 11.04 10.53
CA LEU A 346 19.81 10.01 10.41
C LEU A 346 20.29 8.65 10.93
N ASN A 347 21.60 8.46 11.08
CA ASN A 347 22.23 7.17 11.40
C ASN A 347 21.86 6.10 10.34
N LEU A 348 21.95 6.48 9.07
CA LEU A 348 21.63 5.68 7.89
C LEU A 348 22.69 5.88 6.80
N ASN A 349 22.79 4.94 5.86
CA ASN A 349 23.56 5.12 4.64
C ASN A 349 22.69 5.81 3.59
N GLU A 350 23.21 6.89 3.03
CA GLU A 350 22.64 7.59 1.88
C GLU A 350 23.14 6.96 0.60
N LEU A 351 22.24 6.62 -0.33
CA LEU A 351 22.62 6.19 -1.67
C LEU A 351 22.88 7.43 -2.53
N VAL A 352 24.13 7.61 -2.96
CA VAL A 352 24.63 8.79 -3.66
C VAL A 352 25.06 8.44 -5.08
N LEU A 353 24.71 9.27 -6.06
CA LEU A 353 25.21 9.18 -7.43
C LEU A 353 26.17 10.35 -7.71
N THR A 354 27.44 10.02 -7.97
CA THR A 354 28.43 11.01 -8.38
C THR A 354 28.46 11.11 -9.91
N VAL A 355 27.82 12.15 -10.44
CA VAL A 355 27.82 12.45 -11.88
C VAL A 355 29.05 13.31 -12.22
N PRO A 356 29.94 12.90 -13.13
CA PRO A 356 31.11 13.69 -13.52
C PRO A 356 30.68 15.06 -14.06
N GLU A 357 31.27 16.13 -13.53
CA GLU A 357 31.00 17.47 -14.05
C GLU A 357 31.37 17.59 -15.54
N PRO A 358 30.66 18.39 -16.35
CA PRO A 358 30.98 18.59 -17.77
C PRO A 358 32.43 19.02 -18.02
N ALA A 359 33.03 19.77 -17.09
CA ALA A 359 34.43 20.18 -17.17
C ALA A 359 35.41 19.02 -16.99
N ALA A 360 35.11 18.06 -16.11
CA ALA A 360 35.92 16.84 -15.94
C ALA A 360 35.86 15.97 -17.21
N PHE A 361 34.67 15.88 -17.82
CA PHE A 361 34.49 15.19 -19.10
C PHE A 361 35.25 15.89 -20.25
N ALA A 362 35.18 17.22 -20.32
CA ALA A 362 35.91 18.02 -21.30
C ALA A 362 37.44 17.92 -21.12
N ALA A 363 37.93 17.88 -19.87
CA ALA A 363 39.34 17.71 -19.57
C ALA A 363 39.85 16.31 -19.96
N ALA A 364 39.06 15.26 -19.69
CA ALA A 364 39.37 13.90 -20.12
C ALA A 364 39.44 13.80 -21.66
N LEU A 365 38.45 14.36 -22.37
CA LEU A 365 38.47 14.44 -23.83
C LEU A 365 39.68 15.24 -24.35
N GLY A 366 40.00 16.36 -23.70
CA GLY A 366 41.19 17.16 -24.02
C GLY A 366 42.49 16.38 -23.86
N ALA A 367 42.62 15.61 -22.78
CA ALA A 367 43.77 14.73 -22.53
C ALA A 367 43.89 13.60 -23.56
N PHE A 368 42.78 12.94 -23.93
CA PHE A 368 42.78 11.95 -25.00
C PHE A 368 43.20 12.54 -26.34
N THR A 369 42.65 13.71 -26.69
CA THR A 369 43.00 14.42 -27.92
C THR A 369 44.50 14.77 -27.96
N LEU A 370 45.06 15.24 -26.84
CA LEU A 370 46.48 15.51 -26.71
C LEU A 370 47.34 14.25 -26.85
N ALA A 371 46.94 13.13 -26.25
CA ALA A 371 47.65 11.86 -26.36
C ALA A 371 47.70 11.34 -27.81
N PHE A 372 46.59 11.44 -28.55
CA PHE A 372 46.56 11.10 -29.99
C PHE A 372 47.43 12.05 -30.82
N ALA A 373 47.40 13.35 -30.53
CA ALA A 373 48.23 14.35 -31.20
C ALA A 373 49.74 14.09 -30.98
N LEU A 374 50.14 13.73 -29.75
CA LEU A 374 51.53 13.39 -29.43
C LEU A 374 51.96 12.06 -30.08
N ARG A 375 51.08 11.06 -30.14
CA ARG A 375 51.35 9.79 -30.84
C ARG A 375 51.51 9.97 -32.35
N GLY A 376 50.72 10.85 -32.97
CA GLY A 376 50.87 11.23 -34.38
C GLY A 376 52.16 12.01 -34.68
N ARG A 377 52.78 12.63 -33.66
CA ARG A 377 54.03 13.38 -33.80
C ARG A 377 55.28 12.50 -33.58
N ALA A 378 55.18 11.45 -32.78
CA ALA A 378 56.25 10.48 -32.53
C ALA A 378 56.42 9.43 -33.65
N GLY A 379 55.46 9.35 -34.58
CA GLY A 379 55.50 8.46 -35.76
C GLY A 379 55.81 9.16 -37.09
N ARG A 380 56.35 10.39 -37.06
CA ARG A 380 56.78 11.16 -38.24
C ARG A 380 58.29 11.34 -38.27
#